data_AF-A0A7W1SF91-F1
#
_entry.id   AF-A0A7W1SF91-F1
#
_cell.length_a   1.000
_cell.length_b   1.000
_cell.length_c   1.000
_cell.angle_alpha   90.00
_cell.angle_beta   90.00
_cell.angle_gamma   90.00
#
_symmetry.space_group_name_H-M   'P 1'
#
loop_
_entity.id
_entity.type
_entity.pdbx_description
1 polymer ?
#
loop_
_entity_poly.entity_id
_entity_poly.type
_entity_poly.pdbx_seq_one_letter_code
_entity_poly.pdbx_strand_id
1 'polypeptide(L)'
;MRTEHALLDDSGGGTGATEPTSDGPVGRIAGMVSLGTTAADTLPADPALRALHVERRELEQRIESLKLLKGGMDPARYAGELEKLLTALALKTRQIRDAEARR
;
A
#
# COMPACT_ATOMS: atom_id res chain seq x y z
N MET A 1 -40.98 18.97 2.65
CA MET A 1 -39.80 18.18 3.07
C MET A 1 -39.44 17.27 1.91
N ARG A 2 -38.33 17.53 1.22
CA ARG A 2 -37.87 16.73 0.07
C ARG A 2 -36.83 15.72 0.56
N THR A 3 -37.08 14.45 0.33
CA THR A 3 -36.12 13.34 0.46
C THR A 3 -35.43 13.19 -0.89
N GLU A 4 -34.15 13.54 -0.96
CA GLU A 4 -33.40 13.53 -2.22
C GLU A 4 -32.35 12.41 -2.15
N HIS A 5 -32.56 11.41 -2.98
CA HIS A 5 -31.71 10.25 -3.19
C HIS A 5 -30.45 10.65 -3.96
N ALA A 6 -29.26 10.31 -3.46
CA ALA A 6 -28.07 10.27 -4.29
C ALA A 6 -27.99 8.88 -4.96
N LEU A 7 -28.57 8.80 -6.15
CA LEU A 7 -28.35 7.77 -7.15
C LEU A 7 -26.93 7.98 -7.71
N LEU A 8 -25.97 7.13 -7.34
CA LEU A 8 -24.67 7.07 -8.00
C LEU A 8 -24.73 5.96 -9.04
N ASP A 9 -25.16 6.37 -10.23
CA ASP A 9 -24.95 5.68 -11.51
C ASP A 9 -23.51 6.01 -11.96
N ASP A 10 -22.58 5.11 -11.70
CA ASP A 10 -21.26 5.09 -12.34
C ASP A 10 -21.17 3.82 -13.17
N SER A 11 -21.70 3.91 -14.38
CA SER A 11 -21.55 2.94 -15.44
C SER A 11 -20.11 2.97 -15.96
N GLY A 12 -19.20 2.38 -15.18
CA GLY A 12 -17.81 2.12 -15.54
C GLY A 12 -17.68 1.04 -16.62
N GLY A 13 -18.24 1.29 -17.81
CA GLY A 13 -17.97 0.51 -19.01
C GLY A 13 -16.65 0.94 -19.63
N GLY A 14 -15.66 0.07 -19.62
CA GLY A 14 -14.36 0.38 -20.25
C GLY A 14 -13.32 -0.73 -20.16
N THR A 15 -13.64 -1.91 -20.73
CA THR A 15 -12.72 -2.96 -21.20
C THR A 15 -11.66 -3.51 -20.23
N GLY A 16 -11.88 -4.76 -19.80
CA GLY A 16 -11.00 -5.50 -18.90
C GLY A 16 -9.66 -5.92 -19.49
N ALA A 17 -8.70 -6.11 -18.59
CA ALA A 17 -7.62 -7.06 -18.76
C ALA A 17 -7.84 -8.18 -17.73
N THR A 18 -8.08 -9.40 -18.21
CA THR A 18 -8.37 -10.58 -17.36
C THR A 18 -7.13 -11.19 -16.72
N GLU A 19 -5.95 -10.59 -16.91
CA GLU A 19 -4.71 -11.05 -16.30
C GLU A 19 -3.89 -9.84 -15.85
N PRO A 20 -3.67 -9.67 -14.53
CA PRO A 20 -2.59 -8.81 -14.07
C PRO A 20 -1.28 -9.53 -14.37
N THR A 21 -0.73 -9.34 -15.57
CA THR A 21 0.64 -9.77 -15.84
C THR A 21 1.58 -8.86 -15.03
N SER A 22 2.54 -9.47 -14.36
CA SER A 22 3.43 -8.83 -13.40
C SER A 22 4.53 -7.96 -14.05
N ASP A 23 4.38 -7.55 -15.30
CA ASP A 23 5.45 -6.95 -16.09
C ASP A 23 5.08 -5.54 -16.56
N GLY A 24 5.12 -4.61 -15.61
CA GLY A 24 4.96 -3.18 -15.88
C GLY A 24 5.22 -2.34 -14.63
N PRO A 25 5.93 -1.20 -14.74
CA PRO A 25 6.40 -0.40 -13.60
C PRO A 25 5.28 0.27 -12.78
N VAL A 26 4.02 0.11 -13.19
CA VAL A 26 2.84 0.80 -12.63
C VAL A 26 1.90 -0.14 -11.86
N GLY A 27 2.14 -1.46 -11.84
CA GLY A 27 1.27 -2.43 -11.16
C GLY A 27 1.29 -2.37 -9.61
N ARG A 28 2.06 -1.47 -9.00
CA ARG A 28 2.29 -1.46 -7.53
C ARG A 28 1.42 -0.50 -6.72
N ILE A 29 0.53 0.27 -7.35
CA ILE A 29 -0.26 1.30 -6.63
C ILE A 29 -1.79 1.09 -6.74
N ALA A 30 -2.25 -0.10 -7.15
CA ALA A 30 -3.67 -0.43 -7.25
C ALA A 30 -4.11 -1.47 -6.19
N GLY A 31 -3.80 -1.23 -4.92
CA GLY A 31 -4.11 -2.20 -3.85
C GLY A 31 -4.66 -1.60 -2.55
N MET A 32 -5.07 -0.33 -2.52
CA MET A 32 -5.39 0.31 -1.23
C MET A 32 -6.84 0.17 -0.75
N VAL A 33 -7.78 -0.40 -1.51
CA VAL A 33 -9.11 -0.69 -0.97
C VAL A 33 -9.68 -1.96 -1.59
N SER A 34 -9.62 -3.07 -0.86
CA SER A 34 -10.54 -4.20 -1.09
C SER A 34 -11.26 -4.49 0.22
N LEU A 35 -12.49 -3.98 0.32
CA LEU A 35 -13.47 -4.51 1.26
C LEU A 35 -13.99 -5.83 0.69
N GLY A 36 -13.75 -6.94 1.40
CA GLY A 36 -14.51 -8.16 1.19
C GLY A 36 -13.90 -9.19 0.23
N THR A 37 -12.59 -9.41 0.28
CA THR A 37 -11.98 -10.75 0.22
C THR A 37 -10.49 -10.57 0.40
N THR A 38 -9.89 -11.34 1.30
CA THR A 38 -8.48 -11.22 1.63
C THR A 38 -7.63 -11.61 0.42
N ALA A 39 -7.29 -10.64 -0.43
CA ALA A 39 -5.96 -10.59 -1.03
C ALA A 39 -4.97 -10.26 0.11
N ALA A 40 -4.94 -11.11 1.14
CA ALA A 40 -3.79 -11.19 2.00
C ALA A 40 -2.67 -11.63 1.07
N ASP A 41 -1.80 -10.69 0.70
CA ASP A 41 -0.42 -10.96 0.32
C ASP A 41 0.00 -12.17 1.16
N THR A 42 0.04 -13.35 0.55
CA THR A 42 0.23 -14.60 1.28
C THR A 42 1.62 -14.49 1.88
N LEU A 43 1.67 -14.45 3.21
CA LEU A 43 2.95 -14.27 3.89
C LEU A 43 3.85 -15.45 3.56
N PRO A 44 5.12 -15.22 3.19
CA PRO A 44 6.01 -16.31 2.79
C PRO A 44 6.12 -17.40 3.86
N ALA A 45 6.25 -18.66 3.44
CA ALA A 45 6.36 -19.78 4.37
C ALA A 45 7.62 -19.72 5.26
N ASP A 46 8.68 -19.08 4.76
CA ASP A 46 9.89 -18.80 5.55
C ASP A 46 9.58 -17.79 6.67
N PRO A 47 9.79 -18.15 7.96
CA PRO A 47 9.57 -17.24 9.07
C PRO A 47 10.41 -15.96 9.01
N ALA A 48 11.63 -16.01 8.48
CA ALA A 48 12.49 -14.84 8.36
C ALA A 48 11.94 -13.85 7.32
N LEU A 49 11.54 -14.37 6.16
CA LEU A 49 10.94 -13.54 5.11
C LEU A 49 9.57 -12.99 5.54
N ARG A 50 8.76 -13.79 6.23
CA ARG A 50 7.49 -13.34 6.84
C ARG A 50 7.69 -12.13 7.75
N ALA A 51 8.70 -12.16 8.63
CA ALA A 51 8.98 -11.04 9.52
C ALA A 51 9.28 -9.75 8.74
N LEU A 52 10.06 -9.84 7.65
CA LEU A 52 10.35 -8.69 6.80
C LEU A 52 9.10 -8.10 6.14
N HIS A 53 8.15 -8.93 5.71
CA HIS A 53 6.88 -8.46 5.16
C HIS A 53 5.99 -7.79 6.22
N VAL A 54 5.98 -8.31 7.45
CA VAL A 54 5.25 -7.68 8.57
C VAL A 54 5.83 -6.30 8.87
N GLU A 55 7.15 -6.18 9.00
CA GLU A 55 7.82 -4.91 9.22
C GLU A 55 7.56 -3.90 8.09
N ARG A 56 7.52 -4.35 6.82
CA ARG A 56 7.15 -3.51 5.68
C ARG A 56 5.75 -2.93 5.84
N ARG A 57 4.77 -3.78 6.21
CA ARG A 57 3.37 -3.35 6.42
C ARG A 57 3.24 -2.36 7.58
N GLU A 58 3.99 -2.55 8.65
CA GLU A 58 3.99 -1.58 9.76
C GLU A 58 4.52 -0.21 9.32
N LEU A 59 5.56 -0.16 8.48
CA LEU A 59 6.08 1.09 7.93
C LEU A 59 5.04 1.77 7.03
N GLU A 60 4.35 1.01 6.17
CA GLU A 60 3.25 1.50 5.33
C GLU A 60 2.12 2.10 6.19
N GLN A 61 1.69 1.40 7.25
CA GLN A 61 0.67 1.89 8.18
C GLN A 61 1.08 3.18 8.91
N ARG A 62 2.36 3.29 9.30
CA ARG A 62 2.90 4.51 9.93
C ARG A 62 2.90 5.69 8.95
N ILE A 63 3.21 5.45 7.67
CA ILE A 63 3.14 6.49 6.62
C ILE A 63 1.71 6.97 6.43
N GLU A 64 0.73 6.07 6.33
CA GLU A 64 -0.67 6.46 6.20
C GLU A 64 -1.17 7.23 7.43
N SER A 65 -0.78 6.79 8.63
CA SER A 65 -1.08 7.52 9.88
C SER A 65 -0.47 8.93 9.87
N LEU A 66 0.78 9.08 9.41
CA LEU A 66 1.44 10.37 9.31
C LEU A 66 0.73 11.30 8.31
N LYS A 67 0.27 10.77 7.16
CA LYS A 67 -0.47 11.53 6.15
C LYS A 67 -1.79 12.07 6.69
N LEU A 68 -2.50 11.32 7.55
CA LEU A 68 -3.72 11.78 8.21
C LEU A 68 -3.45 12.94 9.19
N LEU A 69 -2.28 12.92 9.85
CA LEU A 69 -1.88 13.96 10.81
C LEU A 69 -1.28 15.22 10.15
N LYS A 70 -1.02 15.19 8.85
CA LYS A 70 -0.34 16.27 8.10
C LYS A 70 -0.96 17.65 8.34
N GLY A 71 -2.29 17.74 8.36
CA GLY A 71 -3.01 19.02 8.49
C GLY A 71 -2.80 19.75 9.82
N GLY A 72 -2.37 19.04 10.88
CA GLY A 72 -2.09 19.61 12.20
C GLY A 72 -0.61 19.63 12.57
N MET A 73 0.29 19.30 11.63
CA MET A 73 1.72 19.20 11.88
C MET A 73 2.49 20.33 11.20
N ASP A 74 3.59 20.78 11.82
CA ASP A 74 4.54 21.67 11.16
C ASP A 74 5.05 21.06 9.82
N PRO A 75 5.06 21.80 8.71
CA PRO A 75 5.42 21.26 7.40
C PRO A 75 6.84 20.68 7.33
N ALA A 76 7.82 21.31 7.99
CA ALA A 76 9.20 20.82 7.99
C ALA A 76 9.34 19.54 8.82
N ARG A 77 8.64 19.48 9.97
CA ARG A 77 8.54 18.27 10.78
C ARG A 77 7.88 17.13 10.00
N TYR A 78 6.77 17.38 9.32
CA TYR A 78 6.08 16.37 8.51
C TYR A 78 7.00 15.82 7.41
N ALA A 79 7.68 16.70 6.68
CA ALA A 79 8.61 16.30 5.62
C ALA A 79 9.74 15.40 6.17
N GLY A 80 10.35 15.78 7.29
CA GLY A 80 11.42 14.99 7.91
C GLY A 80 10.96 13.62 8.41
N GLU A 81 9.77 13.53 9.01
CA GLU A 81 9.23 12.23 9.44
C GLU A 81 8.81 11.37 8.25
N LEU A 82 8.25 11.96 7.20
CA LEU A 82 7.88 11.25 5.98
C LEU A 82 9.12 10.70 5.27
N GLU A 83 10.18 11.50 5.13
CA GLU A 83 11.44 11.07 4.53
C GLU A 83 12.01 9.85 5.27
N LYS A 84 12.13 9.93 6.60
CA LYS A 84 12.64 8.81 7.42
C LYS A 84 11.85 7.52 7.18
N LEU A 85 10.52 7.61 7.18
CA LEU A 85 9.67 6.44 6.99
C LEU A 85 9.78 5.86 5.56
N LEU A 86 9.84 6.73 4.54
CA LEU A 86 10.00 6.30 3.15
C LEU A 86 11.38 5.66 2.89
N THR A 87 12.45 6.22 3.47
CA THR A 87 13.79 5.62 3.41
C THR A 87 13.80 4.25 4.09
N ALA A 88 13.21 4.12 5.27
CA ALA A 88 13.10 2.85 5.97
C ALA A 88 12.30 1.81 5.14
N LEU A 89 11.20 2.23 4.51
CA LEU A 89 10.40 1.38 3.64
C LEU A 89 11.18 0.90 2.42
N ALA A 90 11.94 1.80 1.79
CA ALA A 90 12.79 1.46 0.65
C ALA A 90 13.87 0.44 1.02
N LEU A 91 14.55 0.64 2.16
CA LEU A 91 15.54 -0.30 2.68
C LEU A 91 14.93 -1.66 3.00
N LYS A 92 13.75 -1.69 3.64
CA LYS A 92 13.05 -2.94 3.94
C LYS A 92 12.63 -3.68 2.67
N THR A 93 12.13 -2.95 1.68
CA THR A 93 11.75 -3.52 0.38
C THR A 93 12.96 -4.12 -0.34
N ARG A 94 14.12 -3.46 -0.28
CA ARG A 94 15.37 -4.02 -0.81
C ARG A 94 15.78 -5.31 -0.08
N GLN A 95 15.74 -5.31 1.26
CA GLN A 95 16.06 -6.50 2.05
C GLN A 95 15.19 -7.70 1.72
N ILE A 96 13.89 -7.48 1.48
CA ILE A 96 12.97 -8.54 1.03
C ILE A 96 13.43 -9.11 -0.31
N ARG A 97 13.70 -8.27 -1.31
CA ARG A 97 14.18 -8.72 -2.62
C ARG A 97 15.49 -9.49 -2.53
N ASP A 98 16.43 -9.00 -1.73
CA ASP A 98 17.73 -9.65 -1.53
C ASP A 98 17.58 -10.99 -0.78
N ALA A 99 16.57 -11.14 0.08
CA ALA A 99 16.26 -12.40 0.75
C ALA A 99 15.56 -13.39 -0.19
N GLU A 100 14.63 -12.91 -1.02
CA GLU A 100 13.94 -13.71 -2.04
C GLU A 100 14.91 -14.24 -3.10
N ALA A 101 15.87 -13.42 -3.53
CA ALA A 101 16.88 -13.80 -4.53
C ALA A 101 17.91 -14.83 -4.03
N ARG A 102 18.03 -15.02 -2.72
CA ARG A 102 18.95 -15.99 -2.08
C ARG A 102 18.30 -17.34 -1.79
N ARG A 103 17.01 -17.48 -2.11
CA ARG A 103 16.22 -18.69 -1.89
C ARG A 103 16.24 -19.59 -3.12
#